data_AF-A0A2V7PXH1-F1
#
_entry.id   AF-A0A2V7PXH1-F1
#
_cell.length_a   1.000
_cell.length_b   1.000
_cell.length_c   1.000
_cell.angle_alpha   90.00
_cell.angle_beta   90.00
_cell.angle_gamma   90.00
#
_symmetry.space_group_name_H-M   'P 1'
#
loop_
_entity.id
_entity.type
_entity.pdbx_description
1 polymer ?
#
loop_
_entity_poly.entity_id
_entity_poly.type
_entity_poly.pdbx_seq_one_letter_code
_entity_poly.pdbx_strand_id
1 'polypeptide(L)' 'DDLLHVFFTIHDPTTLNRQGADVGTQYRSAVFYHTPEQKVVTEKVIGELAAEHVWDDPIVTEVKPVEAFYPAEEYHR' A
#
# COMPACT_ATOMS: atom_id res chain seq x y z
N ASP A 1 -7.45 -5.98 -9.92
CA ASP A 1 -7.58 -5.43 -8.54
C ASP A 1 -7.34 -6.51 -7.49
N ASP A 2 -7.48 -7.81 -7.78
CA ASP A 2 -7.16 -8.91 -6.84
C ASP A 2 -5.91 -8.72 -5.97
N LEU A 3 -4.78 -8.32 -6.57
CA LEU A 3 -3.54 -8.06 -5.82
C LEU A 3 -3.69 -6.92 -4.79
N LEU A 4 -4.50 -5.91 -5.08
CA LEU A 4 -4.78 -4.81 -4.16
C LEU A 4 -5.66 -5.29 -3.00
N HIS A 5 -6.66 -6.13 -3.25
CA HIS A 5 -7.48 -6.70 -2.18
C HIS A 5 -6.64 -7.56 -1.23
N VAL A 6 -5.74 -8.38 -1.77
CA VAL A 6 -4.77 -9.13 -0.95
C VAL A 6 -3.86 -8.18 -0.18
N PHE A 7 -3.27 -7.19 -0.86
CA PHE A 7 -2.43 -6.18 -0.23
C PHE A 7 -3.12 -5.51 0.97
N PHE A 8 -4.33 -4.99 0.79
CA PHE A 8 -5.09 -4.34 1.86
C PHE A 8 -5.65 -5.31 2.92
N THR A 9 -5.43 -6.61 2.81
CA THR A 9 -5.85 -7.60 3.82
C THR A 9 -4.68 -8.07 4.70
N ILE A 10 -3.45 -8.05 4.19
CA ILE A 10 -2.30 -8.71 4.84
C ILE A 10 -1.48 -7.77 5.74
N HIS A 11 -1.71 -6.47 5.71
CA HIS A 11 -1.03 -5.47 6.55
C HIS A 11 -2.03 -4.39 6.99
N ASP A 12 -1.72 -3.66 8.06
CA ASP A 12 -2.51 -2.49 8.48
C ASP A 12 -2.15 -1.25 7.62
N PRO A 13 -3.03 -0.75 6.74
CA PRO A 13 -2.76 0.38 5.86
C PRO A 13 -3.07 1.74 6.50
N THR A 14 -3.48 1.77 7.77
CA THR A 14 -3.91 2.98 8.49
C THR A 14 -2.79 3.59 9.34
N THR A 15 -1.72 2.82 9.60
CA THR A 15 -0.59 3.26 10.42
C THR A 15 0.50 3.94 9.60
N LEU A 16 0.68 5.25 9.80
CA LEU A 16 1.71 6.03 9.11
C LEU A 16 3.13 5.61 9.54
N ASN A 17 3.97 5.22 8.58
CA ASN A 17 5.39 4.86 8.79
C ASN A 17 5.60 3.79 9.87
N ARG A 18 4.71 2.80 9.94
CA ARG A 18 4.76 1.70 10.89
C ARG A 18 4.01 0.49 10.33
N GLN A 19 4.46 -0.70 10.70
CA GLN A 19 3.67 -1.93 10.58
C GLN A 19 3.87 -2.77 11.84
N GLY A 20 2.82 -2.93 12.65
CA GLY A 20 2.92 -3.61 13.95
C GLY A 20 4.01 -3.00 14.85
N ALA A 21 5.00 -3.82 15.24
CA ALA A 21 6.12 -3.39 16.08
C ALA A 21 7.24 -2.67 15.31
N ASP A 22 7.22 -2.73 13.97
CA ASP A 22 8.26 -2.16 13.12
C ASP A 22 7.95 -0.69 12.81
N VAL A 23 8.85 0.22 13.21
CA VAL A 23 8.64 1.67 13.13
C VAL A 23 9.71 2.33 12.27
N GLY A 24 9.28 3.14 11.30
CA GLY A 24 10.16 3.83 10.37
C GLY A 24 9.53 4.01 8.99
N THR A 25 10.02 4.98 8.22
CA THR A 25 9.51 5.30 6.87
C THR A 25 9.67 4.13 5.89
N GLN A 26 10.61 3.22 6.15
CA GLN A 26 10.81 1.99 5.39
C GLN A 26 9.66 0.97 5.55
N TYR A 27 8.82 1.11 6.58
CA TYR A 27 7.67 0.23 6.83
C TYR A 27 6.33 0.86 6.46
N ARG A 28 6.34 1.99 5.73
CA ARG A 28 5.11 2.66 5.31
C ARG A 28 4.36 1.82 4.28
N SER A 29 3.03 1.86 4.32
CA SER A 29 2.20 1.34 3.24
C SER A 29 2.34 2.22 2.00
N ALA A 30 2.67 1.63 0.86
CA ALA A 30 2.77 2.34 -0.42
C ALA A 30 2.46 1.42 -1.60
N VAL A 31 1.82 1.96 -2.64
CA VAL A 31 1.62 1.35 -3.95
C VAL A 31 2.35 2.19 -5.00
N PHE A 32 3.29 1.57 -5.70
CA PHE A 32 4.02 2.18 -6.80
C PHE A 32 3.45 1.72 -8.14
N TYR A 33 2.79 2.61 -8.87
CA TYR A 33 2.15 2.27 -10.14
C TYR A 33 3.08 2.49 -11.33
N HIS A 34 2.95 1.64 -12.35
CA HIS A 34 3.65 1.72 -13.63
C HIS A 34 2.82 2.42 -14.71
N THR A 35 1.49 2.42 -14.60
CA THR A 35 0.60 3.04 -15.59
C THR A 35 -0.49 3.91 -14.94
N PRO A 36 -1.06 4.88 -15.66
CA PRO A 36 -2.19 5.67 -15.17
C PRO A 36 -3.40 4.81 -14.77
N GLU A 37 -3.66 3.72 -15.49
CA GLU A 37 -4.77 2.80 -15.19
C GLU A 37 -4.57 2.12 -13.84
N GLN A 38 -3.34 1.72 -13.51
CA GLN A 38 -3.02 1.15 -12.20
C GLN A 38 -3.25 2.16 -11.08
N LYS A 39 -2.91 3.44 -11.29
CA LYS A 39 -3.23 4.50 -10.34
C LYS A 39 -4.74 4.60 -10.10
N VAL A 40 -5.52 4.70 -11.18
CA VAL A 40 -6.99 4.83 -11.10
C VAL A 40 -7.61 3.63 -10.38
N VAL A 41 -7.17 2.41 -10.71
CA VAL A 41 -7.67 1.20 -10.04
C VAL A 41 -7.28 1.18 -8.57
N THR A 42 -6.07 1.61 -8.21
CA THR A 42 -5.63 1.70 -6.80
C THR A 42 -6.48 2.70 -6.01
N GLU A 43 -6.69 3.89 -6.54
CA GLU A 43 -7.52 4.93 -5.92
C GLU A 43 -8.98 4.48 -5.79
N LYS A 44 -9.50 3.75 -6.78
CA LYS A 44 -10.84 3.15 -6.74
C LYS A 44 -10.98 2.16 -5.58
N VAL A 45 -10.05 1.21 -5.45
CA VAL A 45 -10.09 0.20 -4.36
C VAL A 45 -9.99 0.86 -2.98
N ILE A 46 -9.11 1.87 -2.82
CA ILE A 46 -9.04 2.64 -1.57
C ILE A 46 -10.39 3.30 -1.26
N GLY A 47 -11.04 3.89 -2.26
CA GLY A 47 -12.35 4.51 -2.11
C GLY A 47 -13.45 3.51 -1.73
N GLU A 48 -13.44 2.31 -2.31
CA GLU A 48 -14.38 1.23 -1.99
C GLU A 48 -14.20 0.76 -0.54
N LEU A 49 -12.96 0.49 -0.10
CA LEU A 49 -12.66 0.09 1.28
C LEU A 49 -13.04 1.17 2.30
N ALA A 50 -12.83 2.43 1.97
CA ALA A 50 -13.22 3.56 2.81
C ALA A 50 -14.75 3.69 2.91
N ALA A 51 -15.49 3.52 1.81
CA ALA A 51 -16.95 3.57 1.81
C ALA A 51 -17.56 2.41 2.61
N GLU A 52 -16.96 1.23 2.52
CA GLU A 52 -17.37 0.03 3.24
C GLU A 52 -16.95 0.04 4.73
N HIS A 53 -16.17 1.03 5.16
CA HIS A 53 -15.63 1.12 6.53
C HIS A 53 -14.90 -0.17 6.95
N VAL A 54 -14.11 -0.73 6.04
CA VAL A 54 -13.32 -1.96 6.31
C VAL A 54 -12.28 -1.73 7.42
N TRP A 55 -11.79 -0.50 7.53
CA TRP A 55 -10.82 -0.08 8.54
C TRP A 55 -11.43 1.00 9.44
N ASP A 56 -11.13 0.93 10.75
CA ASP A 56 -11.60 1.91 11.74
C ASP A 56 -10.99 3.31 11.51
N ASP A 57 -9.73 3.33 11.04
CA ASP A 57 -8.97 4.54 10.75
C ASP A 57 -8.81 4.76 9.23
N PRO A 58 -8.56 6.00 8.77
CA PRO A 58 -8.34 6.27 7.36
C PRO A 58 -7.11 5.55 6.80
N ILE A 59 -7.24 5.03 5.56
CA ILE A 59 -6.11 4.47 4.82
C ILE A 59 -5.10 5.58 4.50
N VAL A 60 -3.85 5.39 4.91
CA VAL A 60 -2.74 6.34 4.70
C VAL A 60 -1.73 5.87 3.64
N THR A 61 -2.06 4.81 2.90
CA THR A 61 -1.22 4.25 1.83
C THR A 61 -0.84 5.29 0.79
N GLU A 62 0.46 5.45 0.52
CA GLU A 62 0.93 6.34 -0.55
C GLU A 62 0.65 5.72 -1.92
N VAL A 63 0.16 6.52 -2.88
CA VAL A 63 -0.01 6.10 -4.29
C VAL A 63 0.89 6.98 -5.16
N LYS A 64 2.00 6.42 -5.65
CA LYS A 64 3.04 7.16 -6.39
C LYS A 64 3.48 6.44 -7.66
N PRO A 65 3.97 7.14 -8.69
CA PRO A 65 4.59 6.48 -9.82
C PRO A 65 5.86 5.76 -9.35
N VAL A 66 6.15 4.61 -9.95
CA VAL A 66 7.44 3.95 -9.75
C VAL A 66 8.55 4.78 -10.39
N GLU A 67 9.61 5.08 -9.63
CA GLU A 67 10.80 5.80 -10.12
C GLU A 67 11.95 4.82 -10.41
N ALA A 68 12.31 4.02 -9.40
CA ALA A 68 13.32 2.97 -9.49
C ALA A 68 13.02 1.86 -8.47
N PHE A 69 13.44 0.64 -8.78
CA PHE A 69 13.42 -0.49 -7.85
C PHE A 69 14.85 -1.02 -7.71
N TYR A 70 15.39 -0.97 -6.49
CA TYR A 70 16.72 -1.49 -6.18
C TYR A 70 16.55 -2.85 -5.51
N PRO A 71 17.00 -3.96 -6.13
CA PRO A 71 16.94 -5.27 -5.51
C PRO A 71 17.68 -5.26 -4.17
N ALA A 72 17.05 -5.84 -3.15
CA ALA A 72 17.72 -6.13 -1.89
C ALA A 72 18.77 -7.24 -2.07
N GLU A 73 19.59 -7.45 -1.05
CA GLU A 73 20.59 -8.49 -1.02
C GLU A 73 19.98 -9.90 -1.15
N GLU A 74 20.75 -10.86 -1.68
CA GLU A 74 20.26 -12.21 -2.00
C GLU A 74 19.68 -12.96 -0.79
N TYR A 75 20.17 -12.70 0.42
CA TYR A 75 19.67 -13.36 1.64
C TYR A 75 18.27 -12.89 2.07
N HIS A 76 17.74 -11.81 1.48
CA HIS A 76 16.40 -11.28 1.73
C HIS A 76 15.35 -11.73 0.71
N ARG A 77 15.76 -12.50 -0.32
CA ARG A 77 14.87 -12.93 -1.41
C ARG A 77 14.04 -14.15 -1.04
#